data_AF-V2XAW4-F1
#
_entry.id   AF-V2XAW4-F1
#
_cell.length_a   1.000
_cell.length_b   1.000
_cell.length_c   1.000
_cell.angle_alpha   90.00
_cell.angle_beta   90.00
_cell.angle_gamma   90.00
#
_symmetry.space_group_name_H-M   'P 1'
#
loop_
_entity.id
_entity.type
_entity.pdbx_description
1 polymer ?
#
loop_
_entity_poly.entity_id
_entity_poly.type
_entity_poly.pdbx_seq_one_letter_code
_entity_poly.pdbx_strand_id
1 'polypeptide(L)'
;MNPQNELEPVVNTLSYLAHDWLHGFVQAIKTYRSTIGVSPPHPAYPLPPAFPFGGLTEVFHWVQIFDDATQVDRSFRVRMAYTAGDAARWEPLLWTVYSGNIVIGSVELDRRIFVDQSVVSVDPIFILEGMADAVRRQTKLTVSSRIVMRTRNGEVATPTNSVWYEIFEVRTASNELVKELGRRVITHPRFCPQCRVWVPHSGPAYCLEHLPAND
;
A
#
# COMPACT_ATOMS: atom_id res chain seq x y z
N MET A 1 -34.98 -2.71 13.21
CA MET A 1 -33.84 -1.86 12.80
C MET A 1 -32.86 -2.73 12.05
N ASN A 2 -32.34 -2.26 10.91
CA ASN A 2 -31.42 -3.04 10.08
C ASN A 2 -30.00 -2.94 10.69
N PRO A 3 -29.37 -4.05 11.15
CA PRO A 3 -28.07 -4.00 11.84
C PRO A 3 -26.95 -3.36 11.01
N GLN A 4 -27.09 -3.30 9.69
CA GLN A 4 -26.15 -2.60 8.81
C GLN A 4 -26.10 -1.08 9.04
N ASN A 5 -27.21 -0.44 9.47
CA ASN A 5 -27.25 1.01 9.69
C ASN A 5 -26.58 1.47 11.00
N GLU A 6 -26.33 0.55 11.95
CA GLU A 6 -25.69 0.87 13.24
C GLU A 6 -24.18 0.73 13.22
N LEU A 7 -23.64 -0.05 12.28
CA LEU A 7 -22.21 -0.33 12.15
C LEU A 7 -21.46 0.78 11.41
N GLU A 8 -22.11 1.43 10.43
CA GLU A 8 -21.47 2.46 9.60
C GLU A 8 -20.90 3.63 10.44
N PRO A 9 -21.63 4.21 11.42
CA PRO A 9 -21.06 5.26 12.28
C PRO A 9 -19.85 4.79 13.07
N VAL A 10 -19.88 3.55 13.58
CA VAL A 10 -18.77 2.95 14.35
C VAL A 10 -17.55 2.77 13.46
N VAL A 11 -17.72 2.23 12.25
CA VAL A 11 -16.63 2.04 11.30
C VAL A 11 -16.06 3.39 10.85
N ASN A 12 -16.90 4.41 10.65
CA ASN A 12 -16.45 5.75 10.32
C ASN A 12 -15.61 6.38 11.45
N THR A 13 -16.07 6.28 12.70
CA THR A 13 -15.28 6.75 13.86
C THR A 13 -13.97 5.97 14.01
N LEU A 14 -13.99 4.65 13.86
CA LEU A 14 -12.78 3.83 13.89
C LEU A 14 -11.79 4.19 12.79
N SER A 15 -12.29 4.43 11.58
CA SER A 15 -11.45 4.83 10.44
C SER A 15 -10.80 6.19 10.70
N TYR A 16 -11.54 7.13 11.26
CA TYR A 16 -11.01 8.44 11.64
C TYR A 16 -9.91 8.33 12.71
N LEU A 17 -10.17 7.61 13.80
CA LEU A 17 -9.20 7.42 14.89
C LEU A 17 -7.95 6.65 14.42
N ALA A 18 -8.13 5.60 13.62
CA ALA A 18 -7.03 4.83 13.06
C ALA A 18 -6.20 5.65 12.05
N HIS A 19 -6.85 6.49 11.25
CA HIS A 19 -6.16 7.43 10.37
C HIS A 19 -5.28 8.39 11.17
N ASP A 20 -5.84 9.03 12.20
CA ASP A 20 -5.11 10.01 13.02
C ASP A 20 -3.94 9.37 13.77
N TRP A 21 -4.12 8.13 14.25
CA TRP A 21 -3.06 7.33 14.85
C TRP A 21 -1.91 7.04 13.87
N LEU A 22 -2.21 6.55 12.66
CA LEU A 22 -1.20 6.29 11.63
C LEU A 22 -0.50 7.57 11.16
N HIS A 23 -1.28 8.65 10.97
CA HIS A 23 -0.75 9.95 10.59
C HIS A 23 0.15 10.53 11.69
N GLY A 24 -0.17 10.31 12.97
CA GLY A 24 0.68 10.65 14.10
C GLY A 24 2.08 10.03 14.01
N PHE A 25 2.16 8.73 13.66
CA PHE A 25 3.47 8.09 13.40
C PHE A 25 4.19 8.74 12.23
N VAL A 26 3.51 8.99 11.10
CA VAL A 26 4.12 9.66 9.94
C VAL A 26 4.74 10.98 10.34
N GLN A 27 4.01 11.83 11.07
CA GLN A 27 4.49 13.13 11.51
C GLN A 27 5.66 13.01 12.49
N ALA A 28 5.57 12.14 13.49
CA ALA A 28 6.67 11.89 14.43
C ALA A 28 7.95 11.46 13.71
N ILE A 29 7.84 10.54 12.74
CA ILE A 29 8.98 10.03 11.98
C ILE A 29 9.57 11.13 11.08
N LYS A 30 8.74 11.92 10.40
CA LYS A 30 9.19 13.04 9.57
C LYS A 30 9.91 14.10 10.39
N THR A 31 9.35 14.48 11.54
CA THR A 31 9.97 15.43 12.49
C THR A 31 11.29 14.89 13.02
N TYR A 32 11.36 13.60 13.36
CA TYR A 32 12.62 12.99 13.79
C TYR A 32 13.68 13.08 12.68
N ARG A 33 13.32 12.72 11.44
CA ARG A 33 14.26 12.79 10.29
C ARG A 33 14.74 14.22 10.03
N SER A 34 13.86 15.23 10.13
CA SER A 34 14.24 16.61 9.88
C SER A 34 15.11 17.22 10.98
N THR A 35 14.96 16.75 12.23
CA THR A 35 15.69 17.30 13.40
C THR A 35 17.00 16.58 13.67
N ILE A 36 17.02 15.25 13.58
CA ILE A 36 18.19 14.42 13.94
C ILE A 36 18.98 13.99 12.69
N GLY A 37 18.35 13.97 11.50
CA GLY A 37 19.04 13.68 10.24
C GLY A 37 19.42 12.22 10.02
N VAL A 38 19.01 11.32 10.92
CA VAL A 38 19.29 9.88 10.81
C VAL A 38 18.17 9.21 10.02
N SER A 39 18.52 8.69 8.84
CA SER A 39 17.60 7.91 7.99
C SER A 39 17.68 6.41 8.33
N PRO A 40 16.59 5.66 8.23
CA PRO A 40 16.65 4.21 8.32
C PRO A 40 17.36 3.62 7.08
N PRO A 41 18.02 2.46 7.20
CA PRO A 41 18.26 1.69 8.43
C PRO A 41 19.50 2.21 9.18
N HIS A 42 19.31 2.81 10.36
CA HIS A 42 20.41 3.22 11.23
C HIS A 42 20.13 2.75 12.66
N PRO A 43 21.12 2.24 13.43
CA PRO A 43 20.90 1.72 14.78
C PRO A 43 20.29 2.73 15.77
N ALA A 44 20.58 4.02 15.58
CA ALA A 44 20.01 5.10 16.39
C ALA A 44 18.61 5.56 15.94
N TYR A 45 18.07 4.97 14.87
CA TYR A 45 16.72 5.27 14.41
C TYR A 45 15.71 4.80 15.47
N PRO A 46 14.69 5.60 15.83
CA PRO A 46 13.88 5.38 17.01
C PRO A 46 12.87 4.24 16.83
N LEU A 47 12.74 3.72 15.60
CA LEU A 47 11.84 2.64 15.29
C LEU A 47 12.58 1.31 15.30
N PRO A 48 11.93 0.22 15.75
CA PRO A 48 12.50 -1.12 15.65
C PRO A 48 12.96 -1.44 14.22
N PRO A 49 14.03 -2.24 14.04
CA PRO A 49 14.53 -2.61 12.71
C PRO A 49 13.47 -3.24 11.79
N ALA A 50 12.44 -3.86 12.36
CA ALA A 50 11.34 -4.48 11.65
C ALA A 50 10.09 -3.60 11.53
N PHE A 51 10.13 -2.29 11.84
CA PHE A 51 8.96 -1.42 11.74
C PHE A 51 8.68 -0.97 10.29
N PRO A 52 7.41 -0.93 9.82
CA PRO A 52 6.17 -1.32 10.49
C PRO A 52 5.81 -2.82 10.27
N PHE A 53 6.72 -3.62 9.76
CA PHE A 53 6.56 -5.05 9.45
C PHE A 53 6.35 -5.96 10.69
N GLY A 54 6.62 -5.47 11.90
CA GLY A 54 6.42 -6.18 13.17
C GLY A 54 4.99 -6.11 13.75
N GLY A 55 4.08 -5.43 13.06
CA GLY A 55 2.70 -5.21 13.52
C GLY A 55 2.58 -4.10 14.57
N LEU A 56 1.46 -3.38 14.56
CA LEU A 56 1.14 -2.31 15.51
C LEU A 56 -0.25 -2.54 16.09
N THR A 57 -0.49 -2.10 17.31
CA THR A 57 -1.80 -2.25 17.97
C THR A 57 -2.09 -1.04 18.83
N GLU A 58 -3.34 -0.59 18.80
CA GLU A 58 -3.86 0.50 19.62
C GLU A 58 -5.27 0.15 20.10
N VAL A 59 -5.68 0.67 21.26
CA VAL A 59 -7.05 0.51 21.75
C VAL A 59 -7.72 1.88 21.81
N PHE A 60 -8.74 2.06 20.99
CA PHE A 60 -9.53 3.28 20.97
C PHE A 60 -10.73 3.16 21.90
N HIS A 61 -10.94 4.21 22.67
CA HIS A 61 -12.06 4.37 23.60
C HIS A 61 -12.80 5.66 23.26
N TRP A 62 -14.13 5.61 23.14
CA TRP A 62 -14.96 6.80 23.01
C TRP A 62 -16.38 6.54 23.50
N VAL A 63 -17.11 7.62 23.80
CA VAL A 63 -18.52 7.56 24.17
C VAL A 63 -19.37 8.01 22.99
N GLN A 64 -20.33 7.17 22.60
CA GLN A 64 -21.32 7.50 21.57
C GLN A 64 -22.62 7.91 22.25
N ILE A 65 -23.04 9.16 22.04
CA ILE A 65 -24.27 9.73 22.59
C ILE A 65 -25.34 9.65 21.49
N PHE A 66 -26.46 8.99 21.79
CA PHE A 66 -27.60 8.87 20.86
C PHE A 66 -28.69 9.89 21.17
N ASP A 67 -28.94 10.13 22.45
CA ASP A 67 -29.83 11.15 23.00
C ASP A 67 -29.35 11.55 24.41
N ASP A 68 -30.05 12.48 25.07
CA ASP A 68 -29.68 13.00 26.40
C ASP A 68 -29.66 11.93 27.51
N ALA A 69 -30.30 10.77 27.30
CA ALA A 69 -30.39 9.68 28.27
C ALA A 69 -29.55 8.45 27.89
N THR A 70 -29.19 8.31 26.61
CA THR A 70 -28.61 7.09 26.05
C THR A 70 -27.18 7.35 25.57
N GLN A 71 -26.23 6.84 26.35
CA GLN A 71 -24.80 6.87 26.04
C GLN A 71 -24.26 5.44 26.02
N VAL A 72 -23.37 5.16 25.06
CA VAL A 72 -22.71 3.86 24.95
C VAL A 72 -21.20 4.07 24.91
N ASP A 73 -20.50 3.48 25.88
CA ASP A 73 -19.04 3.41 25.87
C ASP A 73 -18.59 2.34 24.86
N ARG A 74 -17.66 2.72 24.00
CA ARG A 74 -17.13 1.91 22.92
C ARG A 74 -15.64 1.72 23.14
N SER A 75 -15.19 0.47 23.16
CA SER A 75 -13.78 0.11 23.16
C SER A 75 -13.48 -0.85 22.04
N PHE A 76 -12.51 -0.50 21.20
CA PHE A 76 -12.12 -1.30 20.05
C PHE A 76 -10.61 -1.34 19.91
N ARG A 77 -10.09 -2.56 19.75
CA ARG A 77 -8.68 -2.78 19.47
C ARG A 77 -8.44 -2.77 17.96
N VAL A 78 -7.65 -1.81 17.50
CA VAL A 78 -7.20 -1.74 16.11
C VAL A 78 -5.80 -2.33 16.01
N ARG A 79 -5.59 -3.16 14.99
CA ARG A 79 -4.31 -3.83 14.70
C ARG A 79 -3.89 -3.53 13.28
N MET A 80 -2.62 -3.22 13.10
CA MET A 80 -1.95 -3.26 11.81
C MET A 80 -1.15 -4.56 11.74
N ALA A 81 -1.41 -5.39 10.73
CA ALA A 81 -0.65 -6.60 10.47
C ALA A 81 0.06 -6.49 9.12
N TYR A 82 1.16 -7.23 9.03
CA TYR A 82 1.94 -7.41 7.81
C TYR A 82 1.93 -8.90 7.44
N THR A 83 1.62 -9.19 6.17
CA THR A 83 1.71 -10.51 5.58
C THR A 83 2.69 -10.42 4.42
N ALA A 84 3.80 -11.15 4.51
CA ALA A 84 4.80 -11.14 3.46
C ALA A 84 4.31 -11.86 2.19
N GLY A 85 3.51 -12.93 2.33
CA GLY A 85 3.23 -13.85 1.23
C GLY A 85 4.44 -14.70 0.87
N ASP A 86 4.26 -15.65 -0.04
CA ASP A 86 5.32 -16.52 -0.55
C ASP A 86 6.24 -15.76 -1.53
N ALA A 87 7.50 -15.57 -1.11
CA ALA A 87 8.51 -14.91 -1.91
C ALA A 87 8.90 -15.69 -3.17
N ALA A 88 8.87 -17.03 -3.13
CA ALA A 88 9.20 -17.88 -4.27
C ALA A 88 8.13 -17.77 -5.38
N ARG A 89 6.88 -17.55 -4.98
CA ARG A 89 5.73 -17.32 -5.88
C ARG A 89 5.52 -15.85 -6.24
N TRP A 90 6.42 -14.98 -5.81
CA TRP A 90 6.31 -13.53 -6.02
C TRP A 90 4.99 -12.93 -5.52
N GLU A 91 4.41 -13.49 -4.46
CA GLU A 91 3.17 -12.98 -3.88
C GLU A 91 3.38 -11.56 -3.32
N PRO A 92 2.36 -10.69 -3.42
CA PRO A 92 2.45 -9.32 -2.97
C PRO A 92 2.60 -9.24 -1.46
N LEU A 93 3.24 -8.16 -1.01
CA LEU A 93 3.31 -7.80 0.40
C LEU A 93 2.00 -7.11 0.79
N LEU A 94 1.38 -7.51 1.89
CA LEU A 94 0.10 -6.95 2.34
C LEU A 94 0.20 -6.37 3.75
N TRP A 95 -0.21 -5.11 3.89
CA TRP A 95 -0.48 -4.49 5.18
C TRP A 95 -1.97 -4.29 5.34
N THR A 96 -2.49 -4.57 6.53
CA THR A 96 -3.93 -4.46 6.80
C THR A 96 -4.14 -3.86 8.18
N VAL A 97 -5.01 -2.84 8.25
CA VAL A 97 -5.53 -2.29 9.49
C VAL A 97 -6.93 -2.83 9.70
N TYR A 98 -7.16 -3.48 10.83
CA TYR A 98 -8.42 -4.15 11.12
C TYR A 98 -8.78 -4.05 12.62
N SER A 99 -10.07 -4.23 12.91
CA SER A 99 -10.61 -4.34 14.26
C SER A 99 -11.57 -5.53 14.31
N GLY A 100 -11.22 -6.56 15.08
CA GLY A 100 -11.93 -7.84 15.03
C GLY A 100 -11.91 -8.43 13.60
N ASN A 101 -13.09 -8.61 13.01
CA ASN A 101 -13.25 -9.13 11.64
C ASN A 101 -13.44 -8.02 10.58
N ILE A 102 -13.38 -6.75 10.98
CA ILE A 102 -13.60 -5.62 10.08
C ILE A 102 -12.25 -5.10 9.59
N VAL A 103 -12.02 -5.20 8.29
CA VAL A 103 -10.89 -4.53 7.63
C VAL A 103 -11.26 -3.05 7.44
N ILE A 104 -10.47 -2.18 8.04
CA ILE A 104 -10.64 -0.73 7.96
C ILE A 104 -9.93 -0.20 6.70
N GLY A 105 -8.76 -0.74 6.38
CA GLY A 105 -8.00 -0.38 5.18
C GLY A 105 -6.82 -1.31 4.96
N SER A 106 -6.35 -1.39 3.71
CA SER A 106 -5.20 -2.24 3.37
C SER A 106 -4.34 -1.67 2.25
N VAL A 107 -3.05 -2.01 2.26
CA VAL A 107 -2.10 -1.70 1.19
C VAL A 107 -1.48 -2.99 0.72
N GLU A 108 -1.62 -3.28 -0.56
CA GLU A 108 -0.99 -4.38 -1.27
C GLU A 108 0.14 -3.83 -2.14
N LEU A 109 1.35 -4.34 -1.97
CA LEU A 109 2.53 -3.91 -2.72
C LEU A 109 3.05 -5.06 -3.57
N ASP A 110 3.20 -4.77 -4.86
CA ASP A 110 3.90 -5.67 -5.77
C ASP A 110 5.35 -5.90 -5.30
N ARG A 111 5.67 -7.16 -5.02
CA ARG A 111 7.00 -7.59 -4.54
C ARG A 111 8.12 -7.17 -5.49
N ARG A 112 7.86 -7.06 -6.79
CA ARG A 112 8.85 -6.63 -7.79
C ARG A 112 9.33 -5.20 -7.55
N ILE A 113 8.44 -4.32 -7.05
CA ILE A 113 8.78 -2.95 -6.65
C ILE A 113 9.62 -2.97 -5.38
N PHE A 114 9.25 -3.81 -4.40
CA PHE A 114 9.98 -3.96 -3.15
C PHE A 114 11.43 -4.43 -3.34
N VAL A 115 11.69 -5.24 -4.36
CA VAL A 115 13.04 -5.74 -4.69
C VAL A 115 13.86 -4.73 -5.51
N ASP A 116 13.25 -4.02 -6.46
CA ASP A 116 13.95 -3.09 -7.37
C ASP A 116 14.33 -1.78 -6.66
N GLN A 117 13.40 -1.19 -5.89
CA GLN A 117 13.50 0.11 -5.18
C GLN A 117 14.17 1.29 -5.91
N SER A 118 14.43 1.18 -7.22
CA SER A 118 15.19 2.18 -7.99
C SER A 118 14.38 3.44 -8.30
N VAL A 119 13.06 3.32 -8.39
CA VAL A 119 12.13 4.44 -8.66
C VAL A 119 11.31 4.79 -7.43
N VAL A 120 10.87 3.77 -6.69
CA VAL A 120 10.05 3.92 -5.49
C VAL A 120 10.84 3.35 -4.32
N SER A 121 11.25 4.22 -3.40
CA SER A 121 11.84 3.78 -2.12
C SER A 121 10.73 3.33 -1.19
N VAL A 122 10.76 2.07 -0.78
CA VAL A 122 9.74 1.48 0.11
C VAL A 122 10.27 1.54 1.53
N ASP A 123 10.01 2.67 2.18
CA ASP A 123 10.42 2.92 3.56
C ASP A 123 9.21 2.93 4.53
N PRO A 124 9.44 3.03 5.85
CA PRO A 124 8.34 3.07 6.81
C PRO A 124 7.35 4.22 6.59
N ILE A 125 7.80 5.38 6.11
CA ILE A 125 6.91 6.52 5.84
C ILE A 125 5.99 6.17 4.67
N PHE A 126 6.54 5.62 3.60
CA PHE A 126 5.78 5.18 2.43
C PHE A 126 4.65 4.23 2.81
N ILE A 127 4.95 3.20 3.63
CA ILE A 127 3.95 2.24 4.08
C ILE A 127 2.89 2.90 4.98
N LEU A 128 3.30 3.71 5.95
CA LEU A 128 2.36 4.36 6.87
C LEU A 128 1.47 5.39 6.16
N GLU A 129 2.01 6.17 5.23
CA GLU A 129 1.23 7.09 4.40
C GLU A 129 0.21 6.35 3.53
N GLY A 130 0.64 5.25 2.90
CA GLY A 130 -0.26 4.39 2.15
C GLY A 130 -1.38 3.82 3.03
N MET A 131 -1.04 3.33 4.23
CA MET A 131 -2.03 2.78 5.16
C MET A 131 -2.98 3.86 5.69
N ALA A 132 -2.49 5.04 6.01
CA ALA A 132 -3.33 6.17 6.40
C ALA A 132 -4.31 6.53 5.27
N ASP A 133 -3.84 6.61 4.02
CA ASP A 133 -4.74 6.90 2.88
C ASP A 133 -5.74 5.77 2.63
N ALA A 134 -5.32 4.51 2.77
CA ALA A 134 -6.21 3.35 2.65
C ALA A 134 -7.32 3.35 3.70
N VAL A 135 -6.97 3.64 4.97
CA VAL A 135 -7.92 3.75 6.10
C VAL A 135 -8.86 4.93 5.91
N ARG A 136 -8.35 6.09 5.49
CA ARG A 136 -9.15 7.29 5.22
C ARG A 136 -10.21 7.04 4.14
N ARG A 137 -9.86 6.25 3.13
CA ARG A 137 -10.72 5.87 2.00
C ARG A 137 -11.55 4.61 2.27
N GLN A 138 -11.31 3.93 3.40
CA GLN A 138 -11.90 2.64 3.76
C GLN A 138 -11.79 1.60 2.63
N THR A 139 -10.61 1.49 2.02
CA THR A 139 -10.41 0.66 0.82
C THR A 139 -9.08 -0.08 0.83
N LYS A 140 -8.90 -0.98 -0.15
CA LYS A 140 -7.60 -1.53 -0.50
C LYS A 140 -6.91 -0.61 -1.50
N LEU A 141 -5.67 -0.24 -1.20
CA LEU A 141 -4.77 0.40 -2.15
C LEU A 141 -3.79 -0.63 -2.69
N THR A 142 -3.65 -0.70 -4.00
CA THR A 142 -2.66 -1.56 -4.66
C THR A 142 -1.56 -0.69 -5.26
N VAL A 143 -0.33 -0.93 -4.84
CA VAL A 143 0.89 -0.34 -5.39
C VAL A 143 1.48 -1.33 -6.39
N SER A 144 1.46 -0.95 -7.66
CA SER A 144 1.90 -1.81 -8.76
C SER A 144 2.58 -1.00 -9.85
N SER A 145 3.17 -1.70 -10.82
CA SER A 145 3.69 -1.07 -12.03
C SER A 145 3.02 -1.62 -13.27
N ARG A 146 2.94 -0.79 -14.30
CA ARG A 146 2.48 -1.19 -15.63
C ARG A 146 3.40 -0.66 -16.71
N ILE A 147 3.51 -1.41 -17.79
CA ILE A 147 4.31 -1.02 -18.95
C ILE A 147 3.41 -0.39 -20.01
N VAL A 148 3.82 0.76 -20.52
CA VAL A 148 3.17 1.43 -21.63
C VAL A 148 4.16 1.77 -22.72
N MET A 149 3.71 1.66 -23.96
CA MET A 149 4.39 2.23 -25.11
C MET A 149 3.80 3.62 -25.36
N ARG A 150 4.65 4.65 -25.45
CA ARG A 150 4.25 5.97 -25.96
C ARG A 150 4.95 6.23 -27.27
N THR A 151 4.19 6.73 -28.23
CA THR A 151 4.74 7.24 -29.48
C THR A 151 5.15 8.70 -29.30
N ARG A 152 6.26 9.08 -29.93
CA ARG A 152 6.62 10.49 -30.01
C ARG A 152 5.56 11.17 -30.87
N ASN A 153 4.88 12.18 -30.32
CA ASN A 153 3.99 13.09 -31.06
C ASN A 153 2.73 12.48 -31.71
N GLY A 154 2.18 11.39 -31.16
CA GLY A 154 0.89 10.84 -31.65
C GLY A 154 0.96 10.13 -33.01
N GLU A 155 2.17 9.89 -33.51
CA GLU A 155 2.41 9.08 -34.71
C GLU A 155 2.14 7.59 -34.44
N VAL A 156 1.97 6.80 -35.51
CA VAL A 156 1.83 5.34 -35.44
C VAL A 156 3.10 4.74 -34.83
N ALA A 157 2.95 3.82 -33.89
CA ALA A 157 4.06 3.22 -33.17
C ALA A 157 4.97 2.42 -34.12
N THR A 158 6.16 2.96 -34.41
CA THR A 158 7.25 2.23 -35.07
C THR A 158 8.35 1.90 -34.05
N PRO A 159 9.14 0.83 -34.26
CA PRO A 159 10.23 0.47 -33.35
C PRO A 159 11.25 1.59 -33.11
N THR A 160 11.40 2.53 -34.06
CA THR A 160 12.34 3.66 -33.98
C THR A 160 11.77 4.88 -33.25
N ASN A 161 10.44 5.03 -33.17
CA ASN A 161 9.78 6.20 -32.58
C ASN A 161 8.98 5.89 -31.30
N SER A 162 9.13 4.67 -30.77
CA SER A 162 8.43 4.20 -29.59
C SER A 162 9.35 4.20 -28.38
N VAL A 163 8.89 4.81 -27.28
CA VAL A 163 9.58 4.75 -25.99
C VAL A 163 8.70 3.97 -25.01
N TRP A 164 9.31 2.96 -24.38
CA TRP A 164 8.64 2.16 -23.36
C TRP A 164 8.85 2.80 -22.00
N TYR A 165 7.77 2.89 -21.22
CA TYR A 165 7.80 3.37 -19.86
C TYR A 165 7.21 2.32 -18.93
N GLU A 166 7.89 2.10 -17.82
CA GLU A 166 7.29 1.49 -16.63
C GLU A 166 6.77 2.61 -15.75
N ILE A 167 5.47 2.60 -15.46
CA ILE A 167 4.80 3.58 -14.61
C ILE A 167 4.45 2.89 -13.29
N PHE A 168 4.90 3.47 -12.18
CA PHE A 168 4.64 3.01 -10.83
C PHE A 168 3.47 3.81 -10.28
N GLU A 169 2.42 3.13 -9.82
CA GLU A 169 1.16 3.78 -9.49
C GLU A 169 0.47 3.13 -8.27
N VAL A 170 -0.33 3.94 -7.60
CA VAL A 170 -1.23 3.53 -6.53
C VAL A 170 -2.65 3.59 -7.06
N ARG A 171 -3.38 2.50 -6.90
CA ARG A 171 -4.78 2.37 -7.32
C ARG A 171 -5.69 1.89 -6.20
N THR A 172 -6.97 2.20 -6.29
CA THR A 172 -7.99 1.64 -5.40
C THR A 172 -8.38 0.21 -5.80
N ALA A 173 -9.18 -0.45 -4.98
CA ALA A 173 -9.80 -1.74 -5.32
C ALA A 173 -10.70 -1.67 -6.58
N SER A 174 -11.28 -0.51 -6.88
CA SER A 174 -12.05 -0.26 -8.12
C SER A 174 -11.16 0.04 -9.34
N ASN A 175 -9.84 -0.11 -9.20
CA ASN A 175 -8.84 0.18 -10.22
C ASN A 175 -8.74 1.67 -10.61
N GLU A 176 -9.25 2.58 -9.77
CA GLU A 176 -9.10 4.02 -9.97
C GLU A 176 -7.68 4.47 -9.61
N LEU A 177 -7.10 5.36 -10.43
CA LEU A 177 -5.77 5.91 -10.17
C LEU A 177 -5.81 6.90 -9.01
N VAL A 178 -5.08 6.62 -7.93
CA VAL A 178 -4.91 7.53 -6.80
C VAL A 178 -3.73 8.45 -7.04
N LYS A 179 -2.58 7.88 -7.43
CA LYS A 179 -1.33 8.63 -7.60
C LYS A 179 -0.36 7.88 -8.52
N GLU A 180 0.34 8.62 -9.38
CA GLU A 180 1.56 8.13 -10.02
C GLU A 180 2.75 8.41 -9.09
N LEU A 181 3.53 7.38 -8.74
CA LEU A 181 4.70 7.47 -7.88
C LEU A 181 5.96 7.85 -8.65
N GLY A 182 6.05 7.44 -9.91
CA GLY A 182 7.17 7.72 -10.77
C GLY A 182 7.13 6.89 -12.05
N ARG A 183 8.14 7.10 -12.89
CA ARG A 183 8.28 6.38 -14.16
C ARG A 183 9.74 6.13 -14.49
N ARG A 184 10.01 5.02 -15.17
CA ARG A 184 11.32 4.68 -15.72
C ARG A 184 11.21 4.38 -17.21
N VAL A 185 12.18 4.86 -17.99
CA VAL A 185 12.31 4.49 -19.40
C VAL A 185 12.88 3.08 -19.47
N ILE A 186 12.25 2.21 -20.25
CA ILE A 186 12.71 0.85 -20.51
C ILE A 186 13.29 0.79 -21.92
N THR A 187 14.55 0.35 -22.02
CA THR A 187 15.22 0.14 -23.32
C THR A 187 14.93 -1.24 -23.90
N HIS A 188 14.78 -2.25 -23.04
CA HIS A 188 14.54 -3.64 -23.42
C HIS A 188 13.29 -4.17 -22.70
N PRO A 189 12.09 -3.91 -23.24
CA PRO A 189 10.86 -4.37 -22.60
C PRO A 189 10.79 -5.90 -22.65
N ARG A 190 10.38 -6.51 -21.54
CA ARG A 190 10.18 -7.95 -21.42
C ARG A 190 8.70 -8.27 -21.54
N PHE A 191 8.39 -9.42 -22.12
CA PHE A 191 7.03 -9.95 -22.16
C PHE A 191 7.02 -11.38 -21.65
N CYS A 192 5.90 -11.80 -21.07
CA CYS A 192 5.69 -13.20 -20.71
C CYS A 192 5.67 -14.05 -21.99
N PRO A 193 6.53 -15.08 -22.11
CA PRO A 193 6.61 -15.87 -23.34
C PRO A 193 5.33 -16.67 -23.64
N GLN A 194 4.50 -16.95 -22.63
CA GLN A 194 3.24 -17.71 -22.79
C GLN A 194 2.07 -16.84 -23.26
N CYS A 195 1.83 -15.69 -22.61
CA CYS A 195 0.66 -14.84 -22.92
C CYS A 195 1.01 -13.52 -23.62
N ARG A 196 2.28 -13.25 -23.90
CA ARG A 196 2.79 -12.03 -24.56
C ARG A 196 2.44 -10.72 -23.85
N VAL A 197 2.01 -10.77 -22.60
CA VAL A 197 1.78 -9.59 -21.75
C VAL A 197 3.12 -8.99 -21.33
N TRP A 198 3.25 -7.66 -21.38
CA TRP A 198 4.44 -6.95 -20.90
C TRP A 198 4.62 -7.14 -19.40
N VAL A 199 5.82 -7.53 -18.98
CA VAL A 199 6.15 -7.77 -17.56
C VAL A 199 7.15 -6.72 -17.06
N PRO A 200 7.02 -6.26 -15.81
CA PRO A 200 7.94 -5.32 -15.17
C PRO A 200 9.41 -5.64 -15.40
N HIS A 201 10.28 -4.63 -15.31
CA HIS A 201 11.71 -4.84 -15.49
C HIS A 201 12.29 -5.82 -14.46
N SER A 202 11.87 -5.71 -13.20
CA SER A 202 12.24 -6.60 -12.11
C SER A 202 11.31 -7.82 -12.01
N GLY A 203 11.83 -8.91 -11.43
CA GLY A 203 11.06 -10.12 -11.18
C GLY A 203 11.11 -11.17 -12.31
N PRO A 204 10.20 -12.16 -12.27
CA PRO A 204 10.28 -13.36 -13.09
C PRO A 204 10.11 -13.06 -14.59
N ALA A 205 10.57 -13.98 -15.43
CA ALA A 205 10.40 -13.89 -16.88
C ALA A 205 8.95 -14.14 -17.35
N TYR A 206 8.12 -14.74 -16.49
CA TYR A 206 6.70 -15.01 -16.72
C TYR A 206 5.83 -14.01 -15.97
N CYS A 207 4.59 -13.79 -16.41
CA CYS A 207 3.63 -13.06 -15.58
C CYS A 207 3.25 -13.93 -14.37
N LEU A 208 2.71 -13.30 -13.31
CA LEU A 208 2.43 -13.98 -12.05
C LEU A 208 1.42 -15.14 -12.20
N GLU A 209 0.49 -15.05 -13.16
CA GLU A 209 -0.47 -16.11 -13.49
C GLU A 209 0.17 -17.36 -14.10
N HIS A 210 1.33 -17.19 -14.75
CA HIS A 210 2.06 -18.24 -15.45
C HIS A 210 3.35 -18.65 -14.72
N LEU A 211 3.48 -18.29 -13.45
CA LEU A 211 4.55 -18.79 -12.62
C LEU A 211 4.35 -20.29 -12.39
N PRO A 212 5.36 -21.14 -12.63
CA PRO A 212 5.26 -22.55 -12.31
C PRO A 212 5.00 -22.72 -10.81
N ALA A 213 4.07 -23.61 -10.45
CA ALA A 213 3.96 -24.05 -9.08
C ALA A 213 5.28 -24.74 -8.72
N ASN A 214 5.92 -24.31 -7.63
CA ASN A 214 7.05 -25.06 -7.11
C ASN A 214 6.48 -26.31 -6.43
N ASP A 215 6.75 -27.48 -7.01
CA ASP A 215 6.59 -28.79 -6.36
C ASP A 215 7.67 -29.01 -5.30
#